data_AF-A0A835HM04-F1
#
_entry.id   AF-A0A835HM04-F1
#
_cell.length_a   1.000
_cell.length_b   1.000
_cell.length_c   1.000
_cell.angle_alpha   90.00
_cell.angle_beta   90.00
_cell.angle_gamma   90.00
#
_symmetry.space_group_name_H-M   'P 1'
#
loop_
_entity.id
_entity.type
_entity.pdbx_description
1 polymer ?
#
loop_
_entity_poly.entity_id
_entity_poly.type
_entity_poly.pdbx_seq_one_letter_code
_entity_poly.pdbx_strand_id
1 'polypeptide(L)'
;MESQKTQKEVEKAQLHLRTKLCNRTSIFSSSPDSNFSKLKFIVSNSVTEGCNNSVLLLGPRGCGQIEVLDLVLGDLKAEYPDIISVVRLDGVLHYDDNCSLKVWSSLKEMYSQENNLSRIYDLFESLFKTKTGDQPIDEYYSTMKGLWEELLLYQPFTFNLEKQREQREHFRVAFVAAWG
;
A
#
# COMPACT_ATOMS: atom_id res chain seq x y z
N MET A 1 -18.35 -29.81 46.82
CA MET A 1 -17.62 -29.94 45.53
C MET A 1 -18.49 -29.53 44.34
N GLU A 2 -19.79 -29.81 44.34
CA GLU A 2 -20.70 -29.49 43.23
C GLU A 2 -20.89 -27.98 42.99
N SER A 3 -21.03 -27.17 44.04
CA SER A 3 -21.18 -25.70 43.92
C SER A 3 -19.97 -25.00 43.29
N GLN A 4 -18.76 -25.53 43.43
CA GLN A 4 -17.56 -24.94 42.79
C GLN A 4 -17.49 -25.23 41.28
N LYS A 5 -18.08 -26.34 40.83
CA LYS A 5 -18.12 -26.70 39.40
C LYS A 5 -19.08 -25.80 38.63
N THR A 6 -20.25 -25.52 39.21
CA THR A 6 -21.26 -24.62 38.63
C THR A 6 -20.77 -23.18 38.57
N GLN A 7 -20.02 -22.72 39.58
CA GLN A 7 -19.42 -21.38 39.59
C GLN A 7 -18.45 -21.17 38.41
N LYS A 8 -17.62 -22.18 38.13
CA LYS A 8 -16.61 -22.15 37.06
C LYS A 8 -17.25 -22.15 35.67
N GLU A 9 -18.35 -22.88 35.49
CA GLU A 9 -19.13 -22.87 34.25
C GLU A 9 -19.81 -21.51 34.01
N VAL A 10 -20.32 -20.87 35.06
CA VAL A 10 -20.90 -19.51 34.97
C VAL A 10 -19.85 -18.48 34.59
N GLU A 11 -18.66 -18.52 35.19
CA GLU A 11 -17.54 -17.63 34.83
C GLU A 11 -17.12 -17.82 33.37
N LYS A 12 -17.06 -19.07 32.90
CA LYS A 12 -16.75 -19.38 31.50
C LYS A 12 -17.83 -18.85 30.55
N ALA A 13 -19.10 -18.98 30.90
CA ALA A 13 -20.21 -18.43 30.12
C ALA A 13 -20.19 -16.89 30.11
N GLN A 14 -19.92 -16.26 31.25
CA GLN A 14 -19.77 -14.80 31.34
C GLN A 14 -18.61 -14.29 30.51
N LEU A 15 -17.46 -14.97 30.54
CA LEU A 15 -16.32 -14.65 29.71
C LEU A 15 -16.69 -14.75 28.23
N HIS A 16 -17.34 -15.85 27.82
CA HIS A 16 -17.78 -16.04 26.45
C HIS A 16 -18.73 -14.94 25.96
N LEU A 17 -19.69 -14.52 26.80
CA LEU A 17 -20.61 -13.43 26.48
C LEU A 17 -19.91 -12.09 26.40
N ARG A 18 -19.02 -11.77 27.36
CA ARG A 18 -18.22 -10.54 27.33
C ARG A 18 -17.36 -10.48 26.07
N THR A 19 -16.69 -11.58 25.74
CA THR A 19 -15.91 -11.69 24.51
C THR A 19 -16.77 -11.50 23.28
N LYS A 20 -17.98 -12.08 23.19
CA LYS A 20 -18.88 -11.85 22.04
C LYS A 20 -19.42 -10.42 21.95
N LEU A 21 -19.65 -9.76 23.07
CA LEU A 21 -20.09 -8.36 23.09
C LEU A 21 -18.96 -7.39 22.70
N CYS A 22 -17.71 -7.75 23.01
CA CYS A 22 -16.52 -6.97 22.69
C CYS A 22 -15.93 -7.29 21.30
N ASN A 23 -15.98 -8.55 20.84
CA ASN A 23 -15.60 -8.95 19.49
C ASN A 23 -16.83 -8.89 18.59
N ARG A 24 -16.98 -7.76 17.89
CA ARG A 24 -18.12 -7.48 17.01
C ARG A 24 -18.00 -8.09 15.61
N THR A 25 -17.04 -9.00 15.41
CA THR A 25 -16.75 -9.63 14.12
C THR A 25 -17.93 -10.38 13.50
N SER A 26 -18.94 -10.79 14.29
CA SER A 26 -20.09 -11.57 13.79
C SER A 26 -21.37 -10.78 13.48
N ILE A 27 -21.39 -9.45 13.56
CA ILE A 27 -22.65 -8.66 13.44
C ILE A 27 -22.92 -8.23 11.99
N PHE A 28 -21.89 -8.10 11.15
CA PHE A 28 -22.08 -7.73 9.75
C PHE A 28 -22.48 -8.98 8.96
N SER A 29 -23.79 -9.15 8.79
CA SER A 29 -24.36 -10.21 7.98
C SER A 29 -23.81 -10.16 6.55
N SER A 30 -23.39 -11.32 6.06
CA SER A 30 -22.84 -11.57 4.73
C SER A 30 -23.90 -11.44 3.62
N SER A 31 -24.70 -10.37 3.65
CA SER A 31 -25.58 -10.04 2.54
C SER A 31 -24.72 -9.52 1.38
N PRO A 32 -24.98 -9.96 0.13
CA PRO A 32 -24.27 -9.45 -1.04
C PRO A 32 -24.41 -7.93 -1.20
N ASP A 33 -25.50 -7.32 -0.72
CA ASP A 33 -25.72 -5.86 -0.75
C ASP A 33 -25.17 -5.11 0.46
N SER A 34 -24.50 -5.80 1.37
CA SER A 34 -23.96 -5.18 2.58
C SER A 34 -22.92 -4.11 2.24
N ASN A 35 -22.83 -3.09 3.10
CA ASN A 35 -21.77 -2.08 3.01
C ASN A 35 -20.37 -2.71 3.07
N PHE A 36 -20.25 -3.85 3.76
CA PHE A 36 -19.03 -4.65 3.78
C PHE A 36 -18.66 -5.16 2.39
N SER A 37 -19.57 -5.83 1.68
CA SER A 37 -19.31 -6.36 0.33
C SER A 37 -18.90 -5.27 -0.66
N LYS A 38 -19.57 -4.10 -0.60
CA LYS A 38 -19.25 -2.94 -1.44
C LYS A 38 -17.87 -2.38 -1.14
N LEU A 39 -17.54 -2.19 0.15
CA LEU A 39 -16.23 -1.70 0.56
C LEU A 39 -15.13 -2.70 0.22
N LYS A 40 -15.36 -3.99 0.49
CA LYS A 40 -14.42 -5.07 0.17
C LYS A 40 -14.12 -5.11 -1.32
N PHE A 41 -15.15 -5.01 -2.16
CA PHE A 41 -14.97 -4.96 -3.61
C PHE A 41 -14.10 -3.78 -4.07
N ILE A 42 -14.37 -2.57 -3.58
CA ILE A 42 -13.60 -1.38 -3.99
C ILE A 42 -12.13 -1.51 -3.54
N VAL A 43 -11.89 -1.89 -2.28
CA VAL A 43 -10.54 -2.00 -1.73
C VAL A 43 -9.80 -3.20 -2.34
N SER A 44 -10.47 -4.33 -2.59
CA SER A 44 -9.85 -5.48 -3.26
C SER A 44 -9.41 -5.10 -4.67
N ASN A 45 -10.24 -4.38 -5.42
CA ASN A 45 -9.91 -3.96 -6.78
C ASN A 45 -8.71 -3.00 -6.80
N SER A 46 -8.58 -2.14 -5.78
CA SER A 46 -7.39 -1.31 -5.60
C SER A 46 -6.11 -2.12 -5.40
N VAL A 47 -6.19 -3.25 -4.69
CA VAL A 47 -5.05 -4.12 -4.45
C VAL A 47 -4.72 -4.99 -5.67
N THR A 48 -5.74 -5.65 -6.25
CA THR A 48 -5.53 -6.66 -7.31
C THR A 48 -5.32 -6.04 -8.68
N GLU A 49 -6.01 -4.94 -9.00
CA GLU A 49 -5.91 -4.25 -10.30
C GLU A 49 -5.04 -2.99 -10.24
N GLY A 50 -4.47 -2.65 -9.08
CA GLY A 50 -3.63 -1.46 -8.91
C GLY A 50 -4.39 -0.13 -9.07
N CYS A 51 -5.69 -0.11 -8.76
CA CYS A 51 -6.53 1.08 -8.93
C CYS A 51 -6.42 2.08 -7.77
N ASN A 52 -6.22 3.36 -8.07
CA ASN A 52 -6.11 4.44 -7.08
C ASN A 52 -7.48 5.00 -6.66
N ASN A 53 -8.26 4.22 -5.91
CA ASN A 53 -9.59 4.63 -5.44
C ASN A 53 -9.53 5.36 -4.10
N SER A 54 -10.45 6.31 -3.90
CA SER A 54 -10.69 6.95 -2.60
C SER A 54 -12.12 6.69 -2.15
N VAL A 55 -12.30 6.45 -0.84
CA VAL A 55 -13.61 6.15 -0.24
C VAL A 55 -13.79 7.00 1.01
N LEU A 56 -14.97 7.59 1.15
CA LEU A 56 -15.39 8.32 2.35
C LEU A 56 -16.52 7.55 3.04
N LEU A 57 -16.26 7.07 4.27
CA LEU A 57 -17.28 6.43 5.11
C LEU A 57 -18.02 7.50 5.91
N LEU A 58 -19.36 7.47 5.87
CA LEU A 58 -20.22 8.44 6.54
C LEU A 58 -21.26 7.75 7.43
N GLY A 59 -21.58 8.40 8.55
CA GLY A 59 -22.62 7.97 9.48
C GLY A 59 -22.38 8.47 10.91
N PRO A 60 -23.36 8.27 11.81
CA PRO A 60 -23.27 8.73 13.19
C PRO A 60 -22.19 7.97 13.99
N ARG A 61 -21.71 8.60 15.07
CA ARG A 61 -20.74 7.98 15.98
C ARG A 61 -21.30 6.69 16.56
N GLY A 62 -20.49 5.64 16.58
CA GLY A 62 -20.88 4.32 17.09
C GLY A 62 -21.65 3.43 16.10
N CYS A 63 -21.87 3.86 14.84
CA CYS A 63 -22.53 3.02 13.84
C CYS A 63 -21.65 1.90 13.25
N GLY A 64 -20.40 1.77 13.73
CA GLY A 64 -19.50 0.69 13.34
C GLY A 64 -18.75 0.91 12.02
N GLN A 65 -18.60 2.15 11.52
CA GLN A 65 -17.83 2.43 10.30
C GLN A 65 -16.40 1.88 10.37
N ILE A 66 -15.69 2.18 11.47
CA ILE A 66 -14.32 1.70 11.69
C ILE A 66 -14.32 0.17 11.80
N GLU A 67 -15.33 -0.43 12.43
CA GLU A 67 -15.45 -1.89 12.57
C GLU A 67 -15.59 -2.58 11.20
N VAL A 68 -16.43 -2.04 10.31
CA VAL A 68 -16.57 -2.56 8.93
C VAL A 68 -15.24 -2.45 8.19
N LEU A 69 -14.53 -1.34 8.34
CA LEU A 69 -13.22 -1.13 7.72
C LEU A 69 -12.17 -2.12 8.27
N ASP A 70 -12.09 -2.29 9.58
CA ASP A 70 -11.15 -3.19 10.23
C ASP A 70 -11.41 -4.66 9.83
N LEU A 71 -12.67 -5.04 9.60
CA LEU A 71 -13.02 -6.36 9.06
C LEU A 71 -12.53 -6.54 7.62
N VAL A 72 -12.80 -5.57 6.73
CA VAL A 72 -12.36 -5.65 5.32
C VAL A 72 -10.84 -5.69 5.24
N LEU A 73 -10.14 -4.87 6.02
CA LEU A 73 -8.68 -4.84 6.06
C LEU A 73 -8.11 -6.13 6.68
N GLY A 74 -8.78 -6.71 7.67
CA GLY A 74 -8.41 -8.01 8.25
C GLY A 74 -8.46 -9.13 7.22
N ASP A 75 -9.55 -9.20 6.46
CA ASP A 75 -9.71 -10.15 5.35
C ASP A 75 -8.61 -9.97 4.29
N LEU A 76 -8.39 -8.75 3.83
CA LEU A 76 -7.41 -8.47 2.77
C LEU A 76 -5.96 -8.69 3.22
N LYS A 77 -5.62 -8.37 4.47
CA LYS A 77 -4.28 -8.68 5.02
C LYS A 77 -4.03 -10.18 5.13
N ALA A 78 -5.06 -10.97 5.42
CA ALA A 78 -4.93 -12.43 5.43
C ALA A 78 -4.76 -13.02 4.02
N GLU A 79 -5.37 -12.39 3.02
CA GLU A 79 -5.31 -12.80 1.61
C GLU A 79 -4.00 -12.35 0.93
N TYR A 80 -3.51 -11.14 1.23
CA TYR A 80 -2.34 -10.52 0.60
C TYR A 80 -1.39 -9.86 1.62
N PRO A 81 -0.68 -10.65 2.47
CA PRO A 81 0.13 -10.11 3.56
C PRO A 81 1.33 -9.29 3.08
N ASP A 82 1.96 -9.68 1.98
CA ASP A 82 3.21 -9.06 1.49
C ASP A 82 2.97 -7.89 0.53
N ILE A 83 1.73 -7.73 0.04
CA ILE A 83 1.36 -6.72 -0.97
C ILE A 83 0.76 -5.48 -0.29
N ILE A 84 0.05 -5.66 0.83
CA ILE A 84 -0.73 -4.59 1.45
C ILE A 84 -0.07 -4.09 2.73
N SER A 85 0.26 -2.80 2.73
CA SER A 85 0.63 -2.07 3.95
C SER A 85 -0.43 -1.04 4.31
N VAL A 86 -1.01 -1.17 5.50
CA VAL A 86 -2.08 -0.29 5.98
C VAL A 86 -1.51 0.77 6.91
N VAL A 87 -1.77 2.03 6.58
CA VAL A 87 -1.45 3.19 7.40
C VAL A 87 -2.74 3.81 7.90
N ARG A 88 -2.86 3.98 9.23
CA ARG A 88 -4.02 4.61 9.86
C ARG A 88 -3.61 5.94 10.47
N LEU A 89 -4.27 7.00 10.06
CA LEU A 89 -4.08 8.35 10.59
C LEU A 89 -5.33 8.75 11.38
N ASP A 90 -5.15 9.27 12.58
CA ASP A 90 -6.21 9.86 13.41
C ASP A 90 -6.07 11.38 13.46
N GLY A 91 -7.11 12.11 13.07
CA GLY A 91 -7.08 13.58 13.04
C GLY A 91 -7.06 14.25 14.42
N VAL A 92 -7.40 13.53 15.50
CA VAL A 92 -7.27 14.02 16.88
C VAL A 92 -5.81 13.92 17.33
N LEU A 93 -5.11 12.84 16.96
CA LEU A 93 -3.70 12.63 17.33
C LEU A 93 -2.72 13.36 16.39
N HIS A 94 -3.05 13.46 15.10
CA HIS A 94 -2.21 14.06 14.06
C HIS A 94 -2.71 15.46 13.65
N TYR A 95 -3.17 16.25 14.62
CA TYR A 95 -3.65 17.62 14.38
C TYR A 95 -2.52 18.59 13.96
N ASP A 96 -1.27 18.33 14.36
CA ASP A 96 -0.11 19.12 13.95
C ASP A 96 0.44 18.59 12.61
N ASP A 97 0.56 19.47 11.62
CA ASP A 97 1.17 19.19 10.31
C ASP A 97 2.56 18.55 10.48
N ASN A 98 3.32 18.97 11.51
CA ASN A 98 4.64 18.41 11.78
C ASN A 98 4.59 16.92 12.17
N CYS A 99 3.52 16.47 12.85
CA CYS A 99 3.33 15.07 13.22
C CYS A 99 2.94 14.23 12.00
N SER A 100 1.99 14.72 11.20
CA SER A 100 1.56 14.07 9.95
C SER A 100 2.71 13.96 8.94
N LEU A 101 3.51 15.02 8.79
CA LEU A 101 4.68 15.04 7.91
C LEU A 101 5.76 14.05 8.35
N LYS A 102 5.97 13.85 9.65
CA LYS A 102 6.92 12.83 10.14
C LYS A 102 6.48 11.42 9.82
N VAL A 103 5.19 11.11 10.00
CA VAL A 103 4.63 9.80 9.63
C VAL A 103 4.78 9.58 8.13
N TRP A 104 4.44 10.58 7.32
CA TRP A 104 4.61 10.53 5.87
C TRP A 104 6.08 10.36 5.46
N SER A 105 7.00 11.08 6.10
CA SER A 105 8.44 10.99 5.80
C SER A 105 8.99 9.61 6.15
N SER A 106 8.53 9.01 7.25
CA SER A 106 8.94 7.65 7.65
C SER A 106 8.40 6.59 6.68
N LEU A 107 7.15 6.72 6.24
CA LEU A 107 6.56 5.83 5.23
C LEU A 107 7.26 5.98 3.89
N LYS A 108 7.58 7.21 3.51
CA LYS A 108 8.40 7.50 2.35
C LYS A 108 9.76 6.81 2.49
N GLU A 109 10.45 6.92 3.61
CA GLU A 109 11.75 6.23 3.76
C GLU A 109 11.65 4.69 3.67
N MET A 110 10.61 4.08 4.23
CA MET A 110 10.44 2.62 4.22
C MET A 110 9.97 2.05 2.88
N TYR A 111 9.12 2.77 2.15
CA TYR A 111 8.47 2.26 0.93
C TYR A 111 8.87 3.01 -0.34
N SER A 112 9.58 4.13 -0.23
CA SER A 112 10.00 4.89 -1.40
C SER A 112 11.09 4.15 -2.14
N GLN A 113 10.79 3.85 -3.39
CA GLN A 113 11.74 3.34 -4.35
C GLN A 113 12.59 4.47 -4.97
N GLU A 114 12.47 5.73 -4.50
CA GLU A 114 13.15 6.91 -5.07
C GLU A 114 14.69 6.78 -5.14
N ASN A 115 15.28 5.87 -4.36
CA ASN A 115 16.70 5.56 -4.39
C ASN A 115 17.00 4.08 -4.68
N ASN A 116 16.13 3.39 -5.44
CA ASN A 116 16.44 2.04 -5.91
C ASN A 116 17.48 2.10 -7.04
N LEU A 117 18.73 2.39 -6.65
CA LEU A 117 19.87 2.53 -7.55
C LEU A 117 20.05 1.29 -8.41
N SER A 118 19.83 0.09 -7.86
CA SER A 118 19.89 -1.16 -8.61
C SER A 118 18.93 -1.12 -9.80
N ARG A 119 17.66 -0.77 -9.57
CA ARG A 119 16.66 -0.70 -10.64
C ARG A 119 16.98 0.40 -11.66
N ILE A 120 17.49 1.54 -11.20
CA ILE A 120 17.93 2.64 -12.09
C ILE A 120 19.05 2.15 -13.02
N TYR A 121 20.05 1.44 -12.49
CA TYR A 121 21.13 0.89 -13.31
C TYR A 121 20.63 -0.20 -14.26
N ASP A 122 19.73 -1.09 -13.83
CA ASP A 122 19.12 -2.11 -14.70
C ASP A 122 18.32 -1.47 -15.85
N LEU A 123 17.61 -0.37 -15.57
CA LEU A 123 16.88 0.40 -16.57
C LEU A 123 17.82 1.07 -17.57
N PHE A 124 18.89 1.70 -17.10
CA PHE A 124 19.92 2.25 -18.00
C PHE A 124 20.55 1.16 -18.85
N GLU A 125 20.90 0.02 -18.27
CA GLU A 125 21.48 -1.10 -18.99
C GLU A 125 20.52 -1.64 -20.05
N SER A 126 19.24 -1.80 -19.72
CA SER A 126 18.19 -2.22 -20.65
C SER A 126 18.00 -1.20 -21.78
N LEU A 127 18.00 0.10 -21.46
CA LEU A 127 17.90 1.18 -22.45
C LEU A 127 19.10 1.16 -23.42
N PHE A 128 20.32 0.97 -22.92
CA PHE A 128 21.54 0.94 -23.74
C PHE A 128 21.71 -0.38 -24.52
N LYS A 129 21.19 -1.50 -23.99
CA LYS A 129 21.15 -2.80 -24.67
C LYS A 129 20.10 -2.86 -25.78
N THR A 130 19.03 -2.07 -25.68
CA THR A 130 18.01 -1.97 -26.72
C THR A 130 18.60 -1.27 -27.95
N LYS A 131 19.31 -2.03 -28.79
CA LYS A 131 19.88 -1.58 -30.06
C LYS A 131 18.99 -2.04 -31.20
N THR A 132 18.75 -1.15 -32.15
CA THR A 132 17.99 -1.40 -33.39
C THR A 132 18.75 -2.44 -34.23
N GLY A 133 18.51 -3.72 -33.96
CA GLY A 133 19.18 -4.82 -34.63
C GLY A 133 18.23 -5.82 -35.28
N ASP A 134 17.08 -6.11 -34.64
CA ASP A 134 16.22 -7.23 -35.10
C ASP A 134 14.71 -7.05 -34.85
N GLN A 135 14.28 -5.93 -34.26
CA GLN A 135 12.87 -5.69 -33.93
C GLN A 135 12.25 -4.57 -34.78
N PRO A 136 10.95 -4.66 -35.12
CA PRO A 136 10.26 -3.64 -35.87
C PRO A 136 10.24 -2.31 -35.07
N ILE A 137 10.31 -1.19 -35.79
CA ILE A 137 10.58 0.15 -35.24
C ILE A 137 9.53 0.58 -34.20
N ASP A 138 8.28 0.13 -34.37
CA ASP A 138 7.16 0.39 -33.46
C ASP A 138 7.33 -0.34 -32.11
N GLU A 139 7.83 -1.57 -32.12
CA GLU A 139 8.12 -2.34 -30.91
C GLU A 139 9.34 -1.77 -30.19
N TYR A 140 10.38 -1.36 -30.95
CA TYR A 140 11.54 -0.66 -30.41
C TYR A 140 11.17 0.64 -29.69
N TYR A 141 10.39 1.52 -30.36
CA TYR A 141 10.00 2.80 -29.77
C TYR A 141 9.09 2.61 -28.55
N SER A 142 8.18 1.64 -28.61
CA SER A 142 7.29 1.32 -27.48
C SER A 142 8.07 0.83 -26.26
N THR A 143 9.04 -0.08 -26.46
CA THR A 143 9.91 -0.57 -25.40
C THR A 143 10.80 0.55 -24.85
N MET A 144 11.42 1.34 -25.72
CA MET A 144 12.27 2.46 -25.30
C MET A 144 11.48 3.51 -24.51
N LYS A 145 10.26 3.83 -24.96
CA LYS A 145 9.37 4.78 -24.29
C LYS A 145 8.94 4.25 -22.92
N GLY A 146 8.58 2.96 -22.82
CA GLY A 146 8.24 2.33 -21.55
C GLY A 146 9.38 2.36 -20.55
N LEU A 147 10.61 2.03 -20.97
CA LEU A 147 11.81 2.11 -20.13
C LEU A 147 12.10 3.55 -19.67
N TRP A 148 11.87 4.55 -20.54
CA TRP A 148 12.02 5.96 -20.19
C TRP A 148 10.95 6.44 -19.20
N GLU A 149 9.69 6.06 -19.42
CA GLU A 149 8.59 6.39 -18.50
C GLU A 149 8.83 5.75 -17.13
N GLU A 150 9.35 4.52 -17.08
CA GLU A 150 9.73 3.88 -15.84
C GLU A 150 10.90 4.59 -15.16
N LEU A 151 11.95 4.97 -15.90
CA LEU A 151 13.08 5.73 -15.35
C LEU A 151 12.65 7.10 -14.79
N LEU A 152 11.66 7.75 -15.41
CA LEU A 152 11.07 9.01 -14.92
C LEU A 152 10.35 8.85 -13.56
N LEU A 153 9.90 7.65 -13.19
CA LEU A 153 9.34 7.38 -11.86
C LEU A 153 10.40 7.47 -10.77
N TYR A 154 11.62 7.01 -11.07
CA TYR A 154 12.76 7.02 -10.14
C TYR A 154 13.51 8.36 -10.16
N GLN A 155 13.62 8.98 -11.32
CA GLN A 155 14.32 10.25 -11.52
C GLN A 155 13.38 11.30 -12.14
N PRO A 156 12.37 11.79 -11.38
CA PRO A 156 11.46 12.80 -11.89
C PRO A 156 12.19 14.11 -12.16
N PHE A 157 11.62 14.91 -13.06
CA PHE A 157 12.09 16.28 -13.29
C PHE A 157 12.04 17.06 -11.98
N THR A 158 13.21 17.53 -11.56
CA THR A 158 13.39 18.24 -10.29
C THR A 158 14.07 19.58 -10.52
N PHE A 159 13.62 20.60 -9.78
CA PHE A 159 14.25 21.92 -9.74
C PHE A 159 15.33 22.01 -8.64
N ASN A 160 15.60 20.92 -7.92
CA ASN A 160 16.63 20.85 -6.90
C ASN A 160 17.99 20.53 -7.55
N LEU A 161 18.94 21.46 -7.42
CA LEU A 161 20.27 21.36 -8.04
C LEU A 161 21.10 20.17 -7.56
N GLU A 162 21.01 19.81 -6.27
CA GLU A 162 21.75 18.67 -5.72
C GLU A 162 21.19 17.36 -6.27
N LYS A 163 19.86 17.20 -6.29
CA LYS A 163 19.22 16.03 -6.91
C LYS A 163 19.53 15.93 -8.41
N GLN A 164 19.57 17.06 -9.11
CA GLN A 164 19.91 17.09 -10.53
C GLN A 164 21.37 16.68 -10.78
N ARG A 165 22.30 17.07 -9.91
CA ARG A 165 23.70 16.66 -9.98
C ARG A 165 23.84 15.15 -9.77
N GLU A 166 23.15 14.61 -8.78
CA GLU A 166 23.13 13.17 -8.47
C GLU A 166 22.55 12.34 -9.63
N GLN A 167 21.41 12.78 -10.19
CA GLN A 167 20.81 12.15 -11.39
C GLN A 167 21.78 12.12 -12.58
N ARG A 168 22.51 13.22 -12.82
CA ARG A 168 23.52 13.29 -13.88
C ARG A 168 24.69 12.35 -13.62
N GLU A 169 25.11 12.19 -12.36
CA GLU A 169 26.20 11.28 -12.03
C GLU A 169 25.79 9.82 -12.25
N HIS A 170 24.57 9.43 -11.85
CA HIS A 170 24.05 8.09 -12.15
C HIS A 170 24.02 7.80 -13.65
N PHE A 171 23.56 8.76 -14.45
CA PHE A 171 23.61 8.65 -15.91
C PHE A 171 25.04 8.52 -16.43
N ARG A 172 25.98 9.33 -15.92
CA ARG A 172 27.38 9.33 -16.34
C ARG A 172 28.05 7.99 -16.05
N VAL A 173 27.83 7.44 -14.86
CA VAL A 173 28.36 6.14 -14.45
C VAL A 173 27.79 5.02 -15.32
N ALA A 174 26.47 5.00 -15.53
CA ALA A 174 25.82 4.01 -16.37
C ALA A 174 26.28 4.08 -17.84
N PHE A 175 26.44 5.30 -18.37
CA PHE A 175 26.92 5.53 -19.72
C PHE A 175 28.36 5.02 -19.91
N VAL A 176 29.25 5.29 -18.96
CA VAL A 176 30.64 4.78 -18.99
C VAL A 176 30.64 3.26 -18.89
N ALA A 177 29.82 2.65 -18.02
CA ALA A 177 29.74 1.20 -17.88
C ALA A 177 29.20 0.49 -19.14
N ALA A 178 28.34 1.16 -19.92
CA ALA A 178 27.76 0.58 -21.13
C ALA A 178 28.66 0.72 -22.38
N TRP A 179 29.66 1.60 -22.35
CA TRP A 179 30.49 1.96 -23.54
C TRP A 179 32.00 1.96 -23.30
N GLY A 180 32.46 1.68 -22.07
CA GLY A 180 33.86 1.44 -21.72
C GLY A 180 34.17 -0.04 -21.63
#